data_AF-A0AA36AZN3-F1
#
_entry.id   AF-A0AA36AZN3-F1
#
_cell.length_a   1.000
_cell.length_b   1.000
_cell.length_c   1.000
_cell.angle_alpha   90.00
_cell.angle_beta   90.00
_cell.angle_gamma   90.00
#
_symmetry.space_group_name_H-M   'P 1'
#
loop_
_entity.id
_entity.type
_entity.pdbx_description
1 polymer ?
#
loop_
_entity_poly.entity_id
_entity_poly.type
_entity_poly.pdbx_seq_one_letter_code
_entity_poly.pdbx_strand_id
1 'polypeptide(L)'
;MQKTGNKPPALVSPEKAKYLFVDIQRMSKYFDVPLKIPSDPFTTMFGKGSLNAQRFITVIDMMEPKFTGNISQLLWMRIHSLDKDITEIKSFQEVGEQAGIPPNVLTKALSRISDVEVKNRLKEYSDEAVEKGMNTGMVLIQL
;
A
#
# COMPACT_ATOMS: atom_id res chain seq x y z
N MET A 1 -0.97 -12.72 4.59
CA MET A 1 -0.98 -13.05 6.05
C MET A 1 -1.82 -14.27 6.36
N GLN A 2 -3.06 -14.36 5.85
CA GLN A 2 -3.92 -15.53 6.08
C GLN A 2 -3.26 -16.85 5.63
N LYS A 3 -2.61 -16.86 4.46
CA LYS A 3 -1.91 -18.04 3.93
C LYS A 3 -0.76 -18.55 4.83
N THR A 4 -0.15 -17.68 5.62
CA THR A 4 1.02 -18.01 6.46
C THR A 4 0.69 -18.08 7.95
N GLY A 5 -0.55 -17.78 8.35
CA GLY A 5 -0.97 -17.73 9.75
C GLY A 5 -0.35 -16.60 10.58
N ASN A 6 0.40 -15.68 9.96
CA ASN A 6 1.10 -14.61 10.66
C ASN A 6 0.11 -13.52 11.13
N LYS A 7 0.41 -12.89 12.28
CA LYS A 7 -0.39 -11.83 12.88
C LYS A 7 0.36 -10.50 12.87
N PRO A 8 -0.33 -9.35 12.70
CA PRO A 8 0.29 -8.05 12.80
C PRO A 8 0.96 -7.88 14.16
N PRO A 9 2.18 -7.32 14.26
CA PRO A 9 2.92 -7.22 15.53
C PRO A 9 2.13 -6.55 16.66
N ALA A 10 1.33 -5.53 16.34
CA ALA A 10 0.49 -4.84 17.30
C ALA A 10 -0.64 -5.72 17.91
N LEU A 11 -1.03 -6.80 17.22
CA LEU A 11 -2.02 -7.78 17.70
C LEU A 11 -1.38 -8.97 18.41
N VAL A 12 -0.05 -9.05 18.48
CA VAL A 12 0.66 -10.14 19.16
C VAL A 12 0.78 -9.88 20.65
N SER A 13 1.16 -8.66 21.05
CA SER A 13 1.16 -8.24 22.46
C SER A 13 1.19 -6.70 22.61
N PRO A 14 0.75 -6.16 23.76
CA PRO A 14 0.82 -4.72 24.04
C PRO A 14 2.24 -4.16 23.99
N GLU A 15 3.24 -4.93 24.41
CA GLU A 15 4.65 -4.52 24.42
C GLU A 15 5.18 -4.36 22.98
N LYS A 16 4.82 -5.28 22.08
CA LYS A 16 5.15 -5.17 20.66
C LYS A 16 4.47 -3.98 20.00
N ALA A 17 3.20 -3.73 20.34
CA ALA A 17 2.49 -2.54 19.86
C ALA A 17 3.18 -1.25 20.33
N LYS A 18 3.47 -1.14 21.63
CA LYS A 18 4.17 0.02 22.21
C LYS A 18 5.54 0.23 21.58
N TYR A 19 6.30 -0.85 21.38
CA TYR A 19 7.60 -0.79 20.73
C TYR A 19 7.49 -0.27 19.29
N LEU A 20 6.55 -0.81 18.49
CA LEU A 20 6.33 -0.40 17.10
C LEU A 20 6.09 1.12 16.98
N PHE A 21 5.24 1.70 17.82
CA PHE A 21 4.94 3.13 17.74
C PHE A 21 6.14 4.01 18.10
N VAL A 22 6.94 3.61 19.08
CA VAL A 22 8.18 4.31 19.43
C VAL A 22 9.21 4.16 18.31
N ASP A 23 9.32 2.97 17.72
CA ASP A 23 10.28 2.67 16.67
C ASP A 23 9.98 3.43 15.38
N ILE A 24 8.71 3.57 15.01
CA ILE A 24 8.28 4.41 13.88
C ILE A 24 8.81 5.85 14.02
N GLN A 25 8.74 6.44 15.21
CA GLN A 25 9.26 7.79 15.46
C GLN A 25 10.79 7.85 15.40
N ARG A 26 11.49 6.80 15.83
CA ARG A 26 12.95 6.69 15.74
C ARG A 26 13.39 6.57 14.28
N MET A 27 12.75 5.69 13.52
CA MET A 27 13.05 5.47 12.10
C MET A 27 12.75 6.71 11.25
N SER A 28 11.66 7.42 11.55
CA SER A 28 11.33 8.73 10.95
C SER A 28 12.51 9.71 11.07
N LYS A 29 13.07 9.86 12.28
CA LYS A 29 14.23 10.73 12.54
C LYS A 29 15.53 10.21 11.92
N TYR A 30 15.75 8.89 11.97
CA TYR A 30 17.00 8.29 11.50
C TYR A 30 17.15 8.35 9.98
N PHE A 31 16.08 8.06 9.24
CA PHE A 31 16.08 8.06 7.77
C PHE A 31 15.69 9.41 7.16
N ASP A 32 15.37 10.42 7.98
CA ASP A 32 14.85 11.72 7.55
C ASP A 32 13.64 11.60 6.60
N VAL A 33 12.74 10.66 6.91
CA VAL A 33 11.49 10.45 6.19
C VAL A 33 10.36 10.97 7.06
N PRO A 34 9.41 11.79 6.55
CA PRO A 34 8.35 12.39 7.34
C PRO A 34 7.23 11.39 7.68
N LEU A 35 7.61 10.26 8.27
CA LEU A 35 6.76 9.15 8.67
C LEU A 35 6.00 9.53 9.94
N LYS A 36 4.67 9.44 9.86
CA LYS A 36 3.70 9.67 10.92
C LYS A 36 2.78 8.47 11.05
N ILE A 37 2.36 8.22 12.28
CA ILE A 37 1.31 7.26 12.57
C ILE A 37 -0.03 7.91 12.16
N PRO A 38 -0.90 7.24 11.38
CA PRO A 38 -2.23 7.77 11.04
C PRO A 38 -3.02 8.15 12.29
N SER A 39 -3.97 9.09 12.16
CA SER A 39 -4.81 9.49 13.30
C SER A 39 -5.69 8.36 13.82
N ASP A 40 -6.14 7.47 12.91
CA ASP A 40 -6.84 6.23 13.21
C ASP A 40 -6.15 5.02 12.53
N PRO A 41 -5.10 4.46 13.15
CA PRO A 41 -4.34 3.36 12.58
C PRO A 41 -5.16 2.08 12.44
N PHE A 42 -6.10 1.83 13.36
CA PHE A 42 -6.90 0.60 13.35
C PHE A 42 -7.89 0.60 12.19
N THR A 43 -8.67 1.67 12.01
CA THR A 43 -9.61 1.74 10.88
C THR A 43 -8.87 1.80 9.56
N THR A 44 -7.75 2.53 9.49
CA THR A 44 -6.94 2.63 8.27
C THR A 44 -6.32 1.28 7.89
N MET A 45 -5.74 0.56 8.84
CA MET A 45 -5.07 -0.72 8.55
C MET A 45 -6.02 -1.91 8.44
N PHE A 46 -7.07 -1.98 9.27
CA PHE A 46 -7.93 -3.17 9.36
C PHE A 46 -9.34 -2.97 8.82
N GLY A 47 -9.83 -1.73 8.77
CA GLY A 47 -11.17 -1.41 8.25
C GLY A 47 -11.16 -1.15 6.75
N LYS A 48 -10.29 -0.25 6.31
CA LYS A 48 -10.17 0.17 4.90
C LYS A 48 -9.23 -0.72 4.08
N GLY A 49 -8.07 -1.07 4.65
CA GLY A 49 -7.03 -1.80 3.94
C GLY A 49 -6.47 -1.03 2.75
N SER A 50 -5.71 -1.69 1.88
CA SER A 50 -5.19 -1.05 0.66
C SER A 50 -5.27 -1.92 -0.59
N LEU A 51 -6.23 -2.86 -0.64
CA LEU A 51 -6.48 -3.71 -1.80
C LEU A 51 -6.65 -2.90 -3.10
N ASN A 52 -7.42 -1.80 -3.06
CA ASN A 52 -7.61 -0.97 -4.25
C ASN A 52 -6.34 -0.22 -4.66
N ALA A 53 -5.54 0.25 -3.70
CA ALA A 53 -4.24 0.87 -3.98
C ALA A 53 -3.28 -0.15 -4.62
N GLN A 54 -3.24 -1.38 -4.11
CA GLN A 54 -2.42 -2.46 -4.69
C GLN A 54 -2.82 -2.79 -6.12
N ARG A 55 -4.12 -2.88 -6.38
CA ARG A 55 -4.64 -3.08 -7.74
C ARG A 55 -4.32 -1.90 -8.66
N PHE A 56 -4.41 -0.67 -8.16
CA PHE A 56 -3.99 0.51 -8.91
C PHE A 56 -2.51 0.49 -9.27
N ILE A 57 -1.63 0.15 -8.30
CA ILE A 57 -0.20 -0.01 -8.56
C ILE A 57 0.03 -1.13 -9.59
N THR A 58 -0.67 -2.25 -9.47
CA THR A 58 -0.54 -3.40 -10.38
C THR A 58 -0.96 -3.06 -11.80
N VAL A 59 -2.08 -2.37 -12.01
CA VAL A 59 -2.51 -2.01 -13.36
C VAL A 59 -1.59 -0.99 -14.00
N ILE A 60 -1.03 -0.05 -13.22
CA ILE A 60 -0.01 0.87 -13.73
C ILE A 60 1.27 0.11 -14.05
N ASP A 61 1.70 -0.85 -13.23
CA ASP A 61 2.85 -1.70 -13.50
C ASP A 61 2.70 -2.49 -14.81
N MET A 62 1.51 -3.04 -15.06
CA MET A 62 1.20 -3.74 -16.30
C MET A 62 1.17 -2.85 -17.54
N MET A 63 0.85 -1.55 -17.39
CA MET A 63 0.67 -0.63 -18.52
C MET A 63 1.89 0.25 -18.79
N GLU A 64 2.45 0.84 -17.74
CA GLU A 64 3.54 1.81 -17.77
C GLU A 64 4.44 1.63 -16.52
N PRO A 65 5.25 0.55 -16.44
CA PRO A 65 6.03 0.20 -15.24
C PRO A 65 6.97 1.29 -14.74
N LYS A 66 7.37 2.23 -15.61
CA LYS A 66 8.18 3.39 -15.25
C LYS A 66 7.56 4.27 -14.16
N PHE A 67 6.24 4.24 -13.98
CA PHE A 67 5.54 5.00 -12.95
C PHE A 67 5.37 4.24 -11.63
N THR A 68 5.53 2.91 -11.59
CA THR A 68 5.25 2.05 -10.43
C THR A 68 5.94 2.53 -9.16
N GLY A 69 7.24 2.85 -9.24
CA GLY A 69 8.01 3.35 -8.09
C GLY A 69 7.48 4.68 -7.55
N ASN A 70 7.19 5.63 -8.45
CA ASN A 70 6.72 6.96 -8.08
C ASN A 70 5.34 6.91 -7.43
N ILE A 71 4.37 6.20 -8.03
CA ILE A 71 3.01 6.09 -7.43
C ILE A 71 3.02 5.34 -6.10
N SER A 72 3.91 4.35 -5.93
CA SER A 72 4.05 3.62 -4.67
C SER A 72 4.54 4.55 -3.57
N GLN A 73 5.53 5.39 -3.87
CA GLN A 73 6.03 6.41 -2.94
C GLN A 73 4.97 7.46 -2.60
N LEU A 74 4.22 7.95 -3.60
CA LEU A 74 3.17 8.94 -3.37
C LEU A 74 2.02 8.40 -2.52
N LEU A 75 1.56 7.17 -2.78
CA LEU A 75 0.55 6.50 -1.95
C LEU A 75 1.06 6.28 -0.54
N TRP A 76 2.32 5.87 -0.37
CA TRP A 76 2.95 5.74 0.94
C TRP A 76 2.96 7.06 1.70
N MET A 77 3.39 8.14 1.07
CA MET A 77 3.39 9.48 1.68
C MET A 77 1.98 9.96 2.04
N ARG A 78 0.99 9.62 1.21
CA ARG A 78 -0.39 10.01 1.40
C ARG A 78 -0.95 9.45 2.72
N ILE A 79 -0.76 8.16 3.00
CA ILE A 79 -1.21 7.52 4.24
C ILE A 79 -0.27 7.77 5.42
N HIS A 80 1.05 7.71 5.20
CA HIS A 80 2.05 7.69 6.28
C HIS A 80 2.69 9.05 6.56
N SER A 81 2.21 10.15 5.96
CA SER A 81 2.72 11.49 6.23
C SER A 81 1.63 12.56 6.23
N LEU A 82 0.68 12.42 5.31
CA LEU A 82 -0.39 13.39 5.09
C LEU A 82 -1.74 13.00 5.71
N ASP A 83 -1.86 11.78 6.25
CA ASP A 83 -3.10 11.23 6.83
C ASP A 83 -4.30 11.31 5.84
N LYS A 84 -4.04 11.02 4.57
CA LYS A 84 -5.01 11.06 3.48
C LYS A 84 -5.40 9.65 3.02
N ASP A 85 -6.61 9.54 2.48
CA ASP A 85 -7.17 8.27 1.98
C ASP A 85 -6.34 7.65 0.84
N ILE A 86 -6.30 6.31 0.76
CA ILE A 86 -5.67 5.55 -0.35
C ILE A 86 -6.60 4.46 -0.90
N THR A 87 -7.92 4.59 -0.73
CA THR A 87 -8.87 3.54 -1.08
C THR A 87 -9.83 3.92 -2.20
N GLU A 88 -10.02 5.22 -2.41
CA GLU A 88 -10.96 5.77 -3.38
C GLU A 88 -10.30 6.08 -4.73
N ILE A 89 -11.09 6.00 -5.81
CA ILE A 89 -10.65 6.36 -7.18
C ILE A 89 -10.10 7.79 -7.25
N LYS A 90 -10.71 8.73 -6.51
CA LYS A 90 -10.25 10.12 -6.45
C LYS A 90 -8.83 10.21 -5.87
N SER A 91 -8.50 9.43 -4.85
CA SER A 91 -7.16 9.37 -4.28
C SER A 91 -6.13 8.87 -5.30
N PHE A 92 -6.50 7.89 -6.14
CA PHE A 92 -5.63 7.39 -7.22
C PHE A 92 -5.47 8.37 -8.37
N GLN A 93 -6.54 9.11 -8.70
CA GLN A 93 -6.47 10.17 -9.70
C GLN A 93 -5.49 11.26 -9.28
N GLU A 94 -5.62 11.78 -8.05
CA GLU A 94 -4.70 12.80 -7.51
C GLU A 94 -3.24 12.33 -7.53
N VAL A 95 -2.98 11.06 -7.16
CA VAL A 95 -1.63 10.49 -7.20
C VAL A 95 -1.13 10.32 -8.62
N GLY A 96 -1.96 9.84 -9.55
CA GLY A 96 -1.59 9.64 -10.94
C GLY A 96 -1.26 10.95 -11.65
N GLU A 97 -2.05 11.99 -11.40
CA GLU A 97 -1.80 13.36 -11.88
C GLU A 97 -0.49 13.91 -11.31
N GLN A 98 -0.27 13.77 -9.99
CA GLN A 98 0.98 14.18 -9.34
C GLN A 98 2.21 13.42 -9.87
N ALA A 99 2.05 12.15 -10.23
CA ALA A 99 3.11 11.33 -10.82
C ALA A 99 3.40 11.65 -12.29
N GLY A 100 2.61 12.53 -12.93
CA GLY A 100 2.76 12.89 -14.34
C GLY A 100 2.29 11.79 -15.31
N ILE A 101 1.36 10.94 -14.89
CA ILE A 101 0.80 9.90 -15.76
C ILE A 101 -0.06 10.56 -16.84
N PRO A 102 0.11 10.21 -18.14
CA PRO A 102 -0.72 10.76 -19.19
C PRO A 102 -2.22 10.51 -18.93
N PRO A 103 -3.11 11.50 -19.13
CA PRO A 103 -4.53 11.36 -18.76
C PRO A 103 -5.22 10.14 -19.38
N ASN A 104 -4.93 9.82 -20.64
CA ASN A 104 -5.47 8.64 -21.32
C ASN A 104 -5.04 7.32 -20.66
N VAL A 105 -3.78 7.23 -20.19
CA VAL A 105 -3.26 6.08 -19.45
C VAL A 105 -3.93 6.00 -18.10
N LEU A 106 -4.02 7.12 -17.38
CA LEU A 106 -4.61 7.18 -16.04
C LEU A 106 -6.09 6.77 -16.06
N THR A 107 -6.90 7.34 -16.96
CA THR A 107 -8.32 6.98 -17.09
C THR A 107 -8.50 5.50 -17.39
N LYS A 108 -7.70 4.95 -18.31
CA LYS A 108 -7.73 3.52 -18.65
C LYS A 108 -7.29 2.64 -17.48
N ALA A 109 -6.29 3.05 -16.71
CA ALA A 109 -5.85 2.32 -15.53
C ALA A 109 -6.95 2.28 -14.46
N LEU A 110 -7.56 3.44 -14.15
CA LEU A 110 -8.62 3.56 -13.14
C LEU A 110 -9.84 2.68 -13.46
N SER A 111 -10.24 2.58 -14.74
CA SER A 111 -11.36 1.72 -15.15
C SER A 111 -11.08 0.22 -15.02
N ARG A 112 -9.80 -0.17 -14.96
CA ARG A 112 -9.35 -1.57 -14.99
C ARG A 112 -8.94 -2.14 -13.62
N ILE A 113 -8.95 -1.34 -12.56
CA ILE A 113 -8.57 -1.77 -11.20
C ILE A 113 -9.34 -3.02 -10.75
N SER A 114 -10.58 -3.19 -11.20
CA SER A 114 -11.44 -4.33 -10.85
C SER A 114 -11.38 -5.50 -11.85
N ASP A 115 -10.60 -5.40 -12.92
CA ASP A 115 -10.45 -6.44 -13.92
C ASP A 115 -9.91 -7.73 -13.30
N VAL A 116 -10.38 -8.87 -13.83
CA VAL A 116 -9.92 -10.19 -13.41
C VAL A 116 -8.42 -10.35 -13.66
N GLU A 117 -7.92 -9.82 -14.77
CA GLU A 117 -6.49 -9.83 -15.12
C GLU A 117 -5.63 -9.14 -14.05
N VAL A 118 -6.02 -7.94 -13.61
CA VAL A 118 -5.30 -7.17 -12.58
C VAL A 118 -5.34 -7.89 -11.23
N LYS A 119 -6.50 -8.47 -10.87
CA LYS A 119 -6.65 -9.26 -9.63
C LYS A 119 -5.75 -10.48 -9.63
N ASN A 120 -5.71 -11.20 -10.75
CA ASN A 120 -4.87 -12.39 -10.91
C ASN A 120 -3.39 -12.00 -10.85
N ARG A 121 -3.01 -10.91 -11.51
CA ARG A 121 -1.62 -10.44 -11.49
C ARG A 121 -1.14 -10.05 -10.10
N LEU A 122 -1.97 -9.32 -9.33
CA LEU A 122 -1.65 -8.99 -7.94
C LEU A 122 -1.51 -10.26 -7.07
N LYS A 123 -2.36 -11.26 -7.32
CA LYS A 123 -2.29 -12.56 -6.64
C LYS A 123 -0.98 -13.29 -6.99
N GLU A 124 -0.58 -13.34 -8.26
CA GLU A 124 0.68 -13.96 -8.70
C GLU A 124 1.88 -13.35 -7.97
N TYR A 125 1.99 -12.02 -7.94
CA TYR A 125 3.07 -11.34 -7.20
C TYR A 125 3.10 -11.71 -5.72
N SER A 126 1.91 -11.86 -5.12
CA SER A 126 1.80 -12.21 -3.70
C SER A 126 2.11 -13.68 -3.43
N ASP A 127 1.78 -14.56 -4.36
CA ASP A 127 2.03 -16.00 -4.26
C ASP A 127 3.52 -16.28 -4.46
N GLU A 128 4.16 -15.64 -5.44
CA GLU A 128 5.61 -15.69 -5.64
C GLU A 128 6.38 -15.23 -4.39
N ALA A 129 5.93 -14.14 -3.74
CA ALA A 129 6.51 -13.68 -2.49
C ALA A 129 6.42 -14.73 -1.37
N VAL A 130 5.26 -15.39 -1.23
CA VAL A 130 5.06 -16.47 -0.24
C VAL A 130 5.93 -17.68 -0.54
N GLU A 131 6.03 -18.09 -1.81
CA GLU A 131 6.92 -19.18 -2.25
C GLU A 131 8.39 -18.90 -1.91
N LYS A 132 8.80 -17.62 -2.00
CA LYS A 132 10.14 -17.15 -1.58
C LYS A 132 10.30 -17.02 -0.05
N GLY A 133 9.31 -17.44 0.73
CA GLY A 133 9.36 -17.46 2.19
C GLY A 133 8.87 -16.18 2.88
N MET A 134 8.29 -15.23 2.14
CA MET A 134 7.68 -14.05 2.76
C MET A 134 6.42 -14.45 3.53
N ASN A 135 6.42 -14.18 4.84
CA ASN A 135 5.30 -14.45 5.73
C ASN A 135 4.61 -13.18 6.25
N THR A 136 5.10 -12.01 5.86
CA THR A 136 4.55 -10.69 6.22
C THR A 136 3.63 -10.19 5.10
N GLY A 137 2.60 -9.42 5.47
CA GLY A 137 1.72 -8.74 4.51
C GLY A 137 2.15 -7.30 4.21
N MET A 138 3.45 -7.03 4.24
CA MET A 138 3.98 -5.67 4.28
C MET A 138 4.47 -5.19 2.91
N VAL A 139 3.59 -5.28 1.91
CA VAL A 139 3.58 -4.36 0.76
C VAL A 139 2.18 -3.76 0.80
N LEU A 140 2.07 -2.64 1.54
CA LEU A 140 0.84 -1.86 1.80
C LEU A 140 -0.44 -2.72 1.96
N ILE A 141 -0.73 -3.00 3.23
CA ILE A 141 -1.98 -3.38 3.92
C ILE A 141 -2.90 -4.41 3.24
N GLN A 142 -2.81 -5.63 3.78
CA GLN A 142 -3.76 -6.75 3.76
C GLN A 142 -4.36 -7.16 2.40
N LEU A 143 -3.93 -8.35 1.95
CA LEU A 143 -4.77 -9.29 1.21
C LEU A 143 -5.53 -10.19 2.19
#